data_AF-A0A8I0LVZ6-F1
#
_entry.id   AF-A0A8I0LVZ6-F1
#
_cell.length_a   1.000
_cell.length_b   1.000
_cell.length_c   1.000
_cell.angle_alpha   90.00
_cell.angle_beta   90.00
_cell.angle_gamma   90.00
#
_symmetry.space_group_name_H-M   'P 1'
#
loop_
_entity.id
_entity.type
_entity.pdbx_description
1 polymer ?
#
loop_
_entity_poly.entity_id
_entity_poly.type
_entity_poly.pdbx_seq_one_letter_code
_entity_poly.pdbx_strand_id
1 'polypeptide(L)'
;MNALLLYRQDHGDCLTANWYINSHGFPLGRWVDSRRADYRAGKLPADRITALDKLGMVWILRNSPDPTSRLHRHDNHFTSMLHRTHAWTVQIGTLPRSRDRDANGVAIGRWLQRQRHLHRTGQMPTHRLRELETALPRWTSTNHRQ
;
A
#
# COMPACT_ATOMS: atom_id res chain seq x y z
N MET A 1 -21.08 -3.39 -0.29
CA MET A 1 -19.98 -2.90 0.56
C MET A 1 -18.98 -3.99 0.97
N ASN A 2 -19.36 -5.28 0.99
CA ASN A 2 -18.47 -6.38 1.38
C ASN A 2 -17.33 -6.72 0.38
N ALA A 3 -17.51 -6.45 -0.91
CA ALA A 3 -16.59 -6.91 -1.94
C ALA A 3 -15.20 -6.25 -1.90
N LEU A 4 -15.11 -4.97 -1.52
CA LEU A 4 -13.82 -4.28 -1.41
C LEU A 4 -13.03 -4.74 -0.17
N LEU A 5 -13.74 -5.07 0.91
CA LEU A 5 -13.14 -5.64 2.12
C LEU A 5 -12.55 -7.03 1.87
N LEU A 6 -13.30 -7.89 1.19
CA LEU A 6 -12.84 -9.22 0.80
C LEU A 6 -11.63 -9.13 -0.14
N TYR A 7 -11.68 -8.24 -1.13
CA TYR A 7 -10.53 -8.01 -2.02
C TYR A 7 -9.28 -7.55 -1.25
N ARG A 8 -9.45 -6.63 -0.30
CA ARG A 8 -8.35 -6.16 0.56
C ARG A 8 -7.80 -7.28 1.45
N GLN A 9 -8.65 -8.17 1.96
CA GLN A 9 -8.22 -9.33 2.74
C GLN A 9 -7.39 -10.30 1.88
N ASP A 10 -7.82 -10.55 0.65
CA ASP A 10 -7.17 -11.52 -0.23
C ASP A 10 -5.90 -10.98 -0.90
N HIS A 11 -5.89 -9.69 -1.26
CA HIS A 11 -4.82 -9.08 -2.06
C HIS A 11 -3.94 -8.10 -1.28
N GLY A 12 -4.33 -7.72 -0.06
CA GLY A 12 -3.59 -6.80 0.80
C GLY A 12 -3.63 -5.33 0.37
N ASP A 13 -4.30 -5.01 -0.75
CA ASP A 13 -4.52 -3.66 -1.26
C ASP A 13 -5.91 -3.52 -1.92
N CYS A 14 -6.26 -2.31 -2.36
CA CYS A 14 -7.49 -2.03 -3.12
C CYS A 14 -7.18 -1.57 -4.55
N LEU A 15 -6.09 -2.07 -5.14
CA LEU A 15 -5.69 -1.79 -6.51
C LEU A 15 -6.36 -2.76 -7.48
N THR A 16 -7.70 -2.74 -7.51
CA THR A 16 -8.46 -3.58 -8.43
C THR A 16 -8.24 -3.15 -9.87
N ALA A 17 -7.80 -4.07 -10.73
CA ALA A 17 -7.86 -3.88 -12.18
C ALA A 17 -9.31 -3.69 -12.62
N ASN A 18 -9.55 -2.87 -13.65
CA ASN A 18 -10.90 -2.52 -14.12
C ASN A 18 -11.75 -3.74 -14.57
N TRP A 19 -11.09 -4.83 -14.95
CA TRP A 19 -11.70 -6.09 -15.37
C TRP A 19 -11.92 -7.09 -14.23
N TYR A 20 -11.49 -6.78 -13.01
CA TYR A 20 -11.59 -7.73 -11.90
C TYR A 20 -13.06 -7.98 -11.49
N ILE A 21 -13.43 -9.25 -11.50
CA ILE A 21 -14.70 -9.78 -11.01
C ILE A 21 -14.39 -10.64 -9.78
N ASN A 22 -15.08 -10.40 -8.68
CA ASN A 22 -14.85 -11.18 -7.46
C ASN A 22 -15.39 -12.63 -7.59
N SER A 23 -15.11 -13.47 -6.59
CA SER A 23 -15.54 -14.87 -6.50
C SER A 23 -17.07 -15.08 -6.59
N HIS A 24 -17.87 -14.02 -6.41
CA HIS A 24 -19.33 -14.05 -6.51
C HIS A 24 -19.86 -13.46 -7.82
N GLY A 25 -19.00 -13.23 -8.82
CA GLY A 25 -19.42 -12.69 -10.12
C GLY A 25 -19.66 -11.17 -10.13
N PHE A 26 -19.32 -10.44 -9.06
CA PHE A 26 -19.49 -8.99 -9.00
C PHE A 26 -18.30 -8.26 -9.66
N PRO A 27 -18.53 -7.37 -10.65
CA PRO A 27 -17.49 -6.66 -11.37
C PRO A 27 -16.91 -5.51 -10.54
N LEU A 28 -16.16 -5.87 -9.50
CA LEU A 28 -15.60 -4.94 -8.52
C LEU A 28 -14.69 -3.90 -9.19
N GLY A 29 -13.90 -4.27 -10.20
CA GLY A 29 -13.06 -3.35 -10.95
C GLY A 29 -13.86 -2.21 -11.60
N ARG A 30 -14.96 -2.55 -12.27
CA ARG A 30 -15.86 -1.59 -12.92
C ARG A 30 -16.60 -0.72 -11.92
N TRP A 31 -17.01 -1.30 -10.79
CA TRP A 31 -17.65 -0.56 -9.71
C TRP A 31 -16.69 0.44 -9.06
N VAL A 32 -15.44 0.05 -8.80
CA VAL A 32 -14.38 0.92 -8.29
C VAL A 32 -14.14 2.07 -9.27
N ASP A 33 -14.06 1.80 -10.57
CA ASP A 33 -13.86 2.85 -11.58
C ASP A 33 -15.06 3.81 -11.69
N SER A 34 -16.28 3.32 -11.56
CA SER A 34 -17.48 4.16 -11.50
C SER A 34 -17.46 5.09 -10.27
N ARG A 35 -17.09 4.58 -9.09
CA ARG A 35 -16.95 5.42 -7.89
C ARG A 35 -15.84 6.46 -8.02
N ARG A 36 -14.72 6.10 -8.65
CA ARG A 36 -13.66 7.06 -8.99
C ARG A 36 -14.15 8.13 -9.96
N ALA A 37 -14.99 7.80 -10.94
CA ALA A 37 -15.56 8.76 -11.88
C ALA A 37 -16.54 9.72 -11.17
N ASP A 38 -17.40 9.23 -10.29
CA ASP A 38 -18.33 10.05 -9.52
C ASP A 38 -17.60 11.01 -8.57
N TYR A 39 -16.52 10.53 -7.93
CA TYR A 39 -15.64 11.37 -7.12
C TYR A 39 -15.02 12.51 -7.92
N ARG A 40 -14.51 12.23 -9.13
CA ARG A 40 -13.94 13.25 -10.04
C ARG A 40 -14.95 14.29 -10.48
N ALA A 41 -16.20 13.87 -10.65
CA ALA A 41 -17.28 14.76 -11.05
C ALA A 41 -17.83 15.60 -9.88
N GLY A 42 -17.31 15.44 -8.65
CA GLY A 42 -17.84 16.09 -7.45
C GLY A 42 -19.24 15.59 -7.07
N LYS A 43 -19.66 14.45 -7.62
CA LYS A 43 -21.01 13.87 -7.44
C LYS A 43 -21.10 12.93 -6.25
N LEU A 44 -19.97 12.61 -5.63
CA LEU A 44 -19.92 11.67 -4.51
C LEU A 44 -20.04 12.42 -3.18
N PRO A 45 -21.03 12.10 -2.33
CA PRO A 45 -21.18 12.73 -1.02
C PRO A 45 -19.97 12.51 -0.10
N ALA A 46 -19.64 13.49 0.73
CA ALA A 46 -18.51 13.43 1.68
C ALA A 46 -18.56 12.21 2.62
N ASP A 47 -19.75 11.84 3.10
CA ASP A 47 -19.93 10.67 3.96
C ASP A 47 -19.59 9.36 3.24
N ARG A 48 -19.88 9.29 1.93
CA ARG A 48 -19.57 8.14 1.08
C ARG A 48 -18.08 8.07 0.77
N ILE A 49 -17.43 9.21 0.57
CA ILE A 49 -15.97 9.30 0.42
C ILE A 49 -15.31 8.77 1.69
N THR A 50 -15.69 9.29 2.86
CA THR A 50 -15.17 8.88 4.16
C THR A 50 -15.39 7.38 4.42
N ALA A 51 -16.56 6.85 4.08
CA ALA A 51 -16.83 5.43 4.22
C ALA A 51 -15.93 4.58 3.31
N LEU A 52 -15.68 5.01 2.07
CA LEU A 52 -14.82 4.30 1.13
C LEU A 52 -13.33 4.42 1.51
N ASP A 53 -12.89 5.56 2.04
CA ASP A 53 -11.55 5.76 2.58
C ASP A 53 -11.26 4.82 3.74
N LYS A 54 -12.20 4.66 4.68
CA LYS A 54 -12.08 3.69 5.78
C LYS A 54 -11.92 2.26 5.29
N LEU A 55 -12.49 1.93 4.12
CA LEU A 55 -12.36 0.62 3.49
C LEU A 55 -11.03 0.47 2.73
N GLY A 56 -10.25 1.54 2.56
CA GLY A 56 -8.98 1.54 1.84
C GLY A 56 -9.13 1.87 0.35
N MET A 57 -10.23 2.48 -0.07
CA MET A 57 -10.48 2.84 -1.46
C MET A 57 -9.34 3.71 -2.01
N VAL A 58 -8.81 3.29 -3.14
CA VAL A 58 -7.71 3.98 -3.80
C VAL A 58 -8.25 4.82 -4.94
N TRP A 59 -8.24 6.14 -4.82
CA TRP A 59 -8.85 7.07 -5.80
C TRP A 59 -8.01 7.36 -7.06
N ILE A 60 -6.77 6.88 -7.10
CA ILE A 60 -5.64 7.37 -7.93
C ILE A 60 -6.04 8.02 -9.27
N LEU A 61 -5.61 9.28 -9.38
CA LEU A 61 -5.63 10.11 -10.58
C LEU A 61 -4.19 10.32 -11.05
N ARG A 62 -3.78 9.76 -12.19
CA ARG A 62 -2.43 9.95 -12.75
C ARG A 62 -2.08 11.44 -12.96
N ASN A 63 -3.08 12.33 -13.04
CA ASN A 63 -2.91 13.78 -13.27
C ASN A 63 -3.74 14.71 -12.35
N SER A 64 -4.12 14.31 -11.12
CA SER A 64 -4.82 15.27 -10.25
C SER A 64 -3.84 16.27 -9.62
N PRO A 65 -4.12 17.59 -9.66
CA PRO A 65 -3.38 18.60 -8.91
C PRO A 65 -3.61 18.52 -7.40
N ASP A 66 -4.54 17.68 -6.94
CA ASP A 66 -4.83 17.45 -5.54
C ASP A 66 -3.61 16.90 -4.76
N PRO A 67 -3.12 17.62 -3.72
CA PRO A 67 -2.01 17.19 -2.89
C PRO A 67 -2.24 15.83 -2.21
N THR A 68 -3.49 15.53 -1.84
CA THR A 68 -3.84 14.27 -1.19
C THR A 68 -3.72 13.10 -2.17
N SER A 69 -4.02 13.29 -3.45
CA SER A 69 -3.82 12.25 -4.49
C SER A 69 -2.36 11.80 -4.66
N ARG A 70 -1.37 12.69 -4.41
CA ARG A 70 0.07 12.32 -4.42
C ARG A 70 0.52 11.66 -3.12
N LEU A 71 0.02 12.13 -1.98
CA LEU A 71 0.30 11.55 -0.65
C LEU A 71 -0.26 10.12 -0.54
N HIS A 72 -1.52 9.90 -0.93
CA HIS A 72 -2.17 8.58 -0.90
C HIS A 72 -1.49 7.54 -1.81
N ARG A 73 -0.96 7.95 -2.97
CA ARG A 73 -0.21 7.04 -3.86
C ARG A 73 1.05 6.49 -3.22
N HIS A 74 1.85 7.39 -2.64
CA HIS A 74 3.11 7.00 -2.02
C HIS A 74 2.87 6.19 -0.75
N ASP A 75 1.79 6.46 -0.02
CA ASP A 75 1.44 5.70 1.18
C ASP A 75 0.90 4.31 0.86
N ASN A 76 0.05 4.15 -0.17
CA ASN A 76 -0.40 2.80 -0.56
C ASN A 76 0.75 1.89 -1.00
N HIS A 77 1.65 2.40 -1.86
CA HIS A 77 2.82 1.62 -2.25
C HIS A 77 3.73 1.31 -1.05
N PHE A 78 3.86 2.25 -0.11
CA PHE A 78 4.60 2.04 1.13
C PHE A 78 3.96 0.92 1.97
N THR A 79 2.66 0.98 2.23
CA THR A 79 1.92 -0.02 3.02
C THR A 79 2.00 -1.40 2.38
N SER A 80 1.79 -1.52 1.06
CA SER A 80 1.93 -2.80 0.36
C SER A 80 3.34 -3.38 0.49
N MET A 81 4.37 -2.55 0.37
CA MET A 81 5.76 -3.00 0.51
C MET A 81 6.14 -3.33 1.96
N LEU A 82 5.57 -2.62 2.94
CA LEU A 82 5.72 -2.92 4.35
C LEU A 82 5.12 -4.28 4.69
N HIS A 83 3.88 -4.55 4.25
CA HIS A 83 3.22 -5.84 4.46
C HIS A 83 4.00 -6.99 3.81
N ARG A 84 4.46 -6.83 2.57
CA ARG A 84 5.30 -7.83 1.88
C ARG A 84 6.59 -8.11 2.65
N THR A 85 7.27 -7.05 3.09
CA THR A 85 8.54 -7.16 3.81
C THR A 85 8.34 -7.81 5.17
N HIS A 86 7.29 -7.44 5.91
CA HIS A 86 6.94 -8.05 7.18
C HIS A 86 6.60 -9.54 7.03
N ALA A 87 5.74 -9.90 6.08
CA ALA A 87 5.38 -11.30 5.81
C ALA A 87 6.61 -12.13 5.46
N TRP A 88 7.49 -11.60 4.60
CA TRP A 88 8.75 -12.25 4.26
C TRP A 88 9.67 -12.40 5.48
N THR A 89 9.80 -11.38 6.33
CA THR A 89 10.63 -11.43 7.54
C THR A 89 10.08 -12.42 8.57
N VAL A 90 8.77 -12.53 8.73
CA VAL A 90 8.14 -13.57 9.58
C VAL A 90 8.45 -14.97 9.04
N GLN A 91 8.37 -15.16 7.72
CA GLN A 91 8.63 -16.45 7.09
C GLN A 91 10.11 -16.87 7.15
N ILE A 92 11.03 -15.94 6.89
CA ILE A 92 12.46 -16.21 6.79
C ILE A 92 13.18 -16.06 8.14
N GLY A 93 12.59 -15.32 9.08
CA GLY A 93 13.15 -15.05 10.40
C GLY A 93 14.27 -13.98 10.40
N THR A 94 14.51 -13.31 9.28
CA THR A 94 15.53 -12.25 9.17
C THR A 94 15.02 -11.06 8.33
N LEU A 95 15.71 -9.92 8.40
CA LEU A 95 15.42 -8.76 7.56
C LEU A 95 16.02 -8.95 6.16
N PRO A 96 15.33 -8.53 5.08
CA PRO A 96 15.83 -8.73 3.73
C PRO A 96 17.08 -7.90 3.44
N ARG A 97 18.04 -8.55 2.79
CA ARG A 97 19.24 -7.93 2.22
C ARG A 97 18.87 -7.27 0.89
N SER A 98 19.72 -6.37 0.41
CA SER A 98 19.44 -5.57 -0.80
C SER A 98 19.07 -6.37 -2.06
N ARG A 99 19.48 -7.63 -2.17
CA ARG A 99 19.21 -8.49 -3.34
C ARG A 99 17.94 -9.33 -3.20
N ASP A 100 17.35 -9.37 -2.02
CA ASP A 100 16.26 -10.29 -1.70
C ASP A 100 14.94 -9.81 -2.33
N ARG A 101 14.17 -10.79 -2.78
CA ARG A 101 12.86 -10.63 -3.40
C ARG A 101 11.84 -11.50 -2.67
N ASP A 102 10.57 -11.09 -2.67
CA ASP A 102 9.48 -11.93 -2.20
C ASP A 102 9.18 -13.08 -3.20
N ALA A 103 8.23 -13.95 -2.84
CA ALA A 103 7.82 -15.08 -3.69
C ALA A 103 7.29 -14.66 -5.07
N ASN A 104 6.86 -13.40 -5.24
CA ASN A 104 6.37 -12.84 -6.49
C ASN A 104 7.48 -12.08 -7.27
N GLY A 105 8.73 -12.15 -6.81
CA GLY A 105 9.86 -11.46 -7.43
C GLY A 105 9.93 -9.96 -7.10
N VAL A 106 9.15 -9.45 -6.16
CA VAL A 106 9.17 -8.03 -5.76
C VAL A 106 10.41 -7.73 -4.91
N ALA A 107 11.16 -6.67 -5.25
CA ALA A 107 12.43 -6.32 -4.63
C ALA A 107 12.30 -5.66 -3.24
N ILE A 108 11.81 -6.42 -2.26
CA ILE A 108 11.64 -6.00 -0.85
C ILE A 108 12.94 -5.52 -0.21
N GLY A 109 14.08 -6.14 -0.55
CA GLY A 109 15.39 -5.75 -0.05
C GLY A 109 15.82 -4.34 -0.47
N ARG A 110 15.62 -3.99 -1.74
CA ARG A 110 15.91 -2.65 -2.27
C ARG A 110 14.97 -1.61 -1.66
N TRP A 111 13.70 -1.97 -1.45
CA TRP A 111 12.74 -1.08 -0.81
C TRP A 111 13.11 -0.78 0.65
N LEU A 112 13.53 -1.78 1.42
CA LEU A 112 13.98 -1.58 2.80
C LEU A 112 15.20 -0.65 2.88
N GLN A 113 16.17 -0.81 1.95
CA GLN A 113 17.32 0.10 1.84
C GLN A 113 16.90 1.54 1.53
N ARG A 114 15.89 1.73 0.68
CA ARG A 114 15.33 3.06 0.41
C ARG A 114 14.73 3.68 1.66
N GLN A 115 14.01 2.91 2.48
CA GLN A 115 13.47 3.42 3.75
C GLN A 115 14.60 3.84 4.69
N ARG A 116 15.69 3.05 4.76
CA ARG A 116 16.85 3.37 5.63
C ARG A 116 17.51 4.67 5.20
N HIS A 117 17.65 4.86 3.89
CA HIS A 117 18.17 6.10 3.32
C HIS A 117 17.29 7.30 3.68
N LEU A 118 15.96 7.21 3.46
CA LEU A 118 15.02 8.28 3.80
C LEU A 118 15.04 8.66 5.28
N HIS A 119 15.17 7.67 6.17
CA HIS A 119 15.32 7.92 7.60
C HIS A 119 16.64 8.64 7.90
N ARG A 120 17.76 8.16 7.33
CA ARG A 120 19.08 8.78 7.52
C ARG A 120 19.15 10.21 6.99
N THR A 121 18.42 10.52 5.92
CA THR A 121 18.40 11.88 5.33
C THR A 121 17.33 12.79 5.95
N GLY A 122 16.57 12.32 6.95
CA GLY A 122 15.51 13.11 7.59
C GLY A 122 14.29 13.36 6.68
N GLN A 123 14.19 12.65 5.56
CA GLN A 123 13.11 12.79 4.57
C GLN A 123 11.95 11.80 4.80
N MET A 124 12.01 11.01 5.87
CA MET A 124 10.97 10.06 6.22
C MET A 124 9.81 10.75 6.97
N PRO A 125 8.57 10.65 6.47
CA PRO A 125 7.40 11.08 7.21
C PRO A 125 7.23 10.35 8.54
N THR A 126 6.79 11.06 9.59
CA THR A 126 6.65 10.52 10.95
C THR A 126 5.71 9.32 11.04
N HIS A 127 4.62 9.28 10.27
CA HIS A 127 3.71 8.13 10.29
C HIS A 127 4.38 6.86 9.75
N ARG A 128 5.17 6.97 8.68
CA ARG A 128 5.92 5.85 8.11
C ARG A 128 6.98 5.31 9.05
N LEU A 129 7.63 6.19 9.81
CA LEU A 129 8.58 5.79 10.84
C LEU A 129 7.90 4.88 11.86
N ARG A 130 6.75 5.32 12.41
CA ARG A 130 5.96 4.54 13.38
C ARG A 130 5.52 3.19 12.81
N GLU A 131 5.04 3.17 11.56
CA GLU A 131 4.63 1.93 10.89
C GLU A 131 5.81 0.96 10.70
N LEU A 132 6.98 1.46 10.29
CA LEU A 132 8.20 0.65 10.14
C LEU A 132 8.72 0.11 11.47
N GLU A 133 8.73 0.94 12.53
CA GLU A 133 9.14 0.53 13.87
C GLU A 133 8.23 -0.57 14.44
N THR A 134 6.93 -0.47 14.15
CA THR A 134 5.93 -1.44 14.60
C THR A 134 6.06 -2.76 13.85
N ALA A 135 6.13 -2.72 12.52
CA ALA A 135 6.08 -3.93 11.70
C ALA A 135 7.45 -4.58 11.50
N LEU A 136 8.56 -3.84 11.59
CA LEU A 136 9.91 -4.38 11.37
C LEU A 136 10.83 -3.93 12.51
N PRO A 137 10.84 -4.65 13.65
CA PRO A 137 11.73 -4.31 14.75
C PRO A 137 13.19 -4.29 14.30
N ARG A 138 13.93 -3.25 14.71
CA ARG A 138 15.35 -3.03 14.35
C ARG A 138 15.60 -2.94 12.84
N TRP A 139 14.61 -2.51 12.05
CA TRP A 139 14.75 -2.34 10.60
C TRP A 139 15.87 -1.36 10.21
N THR A 140 16.25 -0.43 11.09
CA THR A 140 17.34 0.53 10.90
C THR A 140 18.73 -0.12 11.00
N SER A 141 18.86 -1.26 11.66
CA SER A 141 20.15 -1.95 11.83
C SER A 141 20.57 -2.66 10.54
N THR A 142 21.65 -2.19 9.91
CA THR A 142 22.47 -3.03 9.04
C THR A 142 23.31 -3.91 9.94
N ASN A 143 22.87 -5.14 10.23
CA ASN A 143 23.74 -6.11 10.89
C ASN A 143 24.98 -6.33 10.02
N HIS A 144 26.09 -5.68 10.40
CA HIS A 144 27.43 -6.16 10.12
C HIS A 144 27.63 -7.39 11.01
N ARG A 145 27.30 -8.58 10.50
CA ARG A 145 27.93 -9.78 11.05
C ARG A 145 29.34 -9.83 10.47
N GLN A 146 30.30 -9.63 11.37
CA GLN A 146 31.71 -10.01 11.23
C GLN A 146 31.82 -11.49 10.87
#